data_AF-A0A957L786-F1
#
_entry.id   AF-A0A957L786-F1
#
_cell.length_a   1.000
_cell.length_b   1.000
_cell.length_c   1.000
_cell.angle_alpha   90.00
_cell.angle_beta   90.00
_cell.angle_gamma   90.00
#
_symmetry.space_group_name_H-M   'P 1'
#
loop_
_entity.id
_entity.type
_entity.pdbx_description
1 polymer ?
#
loop_
_entity_poly.entity_id
_entity_poly.type
_entity_poly.pdbx_seq_one_letter_code
_entity_poly.pdbx_strand_id
1 'polypeptide(L)'
;QQDLYKIDLSAVVSKYIGETEKNLERIFNEAQSSNAILFFDEADSIFGKRSEVKDAHDRYANLEVSYLLQRMESYDGVTILATNLRANLDEAFMRRLQFAVDFPFPEWQDRLRIWQTLFPPSIPHDPDIDFELFAKRFKLAGGNIRNIIVSAAYL
;
A
#
# COMPACT_ATOMS: atom_id res chain seq x y z
N GLN A 1 5.50 -17.39 15.52
CA GLN A 1 5.40 -16.74 14.20
C GLN A 1 4.20 -15.81 14.30
N GLN A 2 4.33 -14.53 13.97
CA GLN A 2 3.17 -13.63 13.92
C GLN A 2 2.52 -13.77 12.54
N ASP A 3 1.20 -13.92 12.52
CA ASP A 3 0.45 -14.01 11.28
C ASP A 3 0.26 -12.61 10.67
N LEU A 4 0.36 -12.50 9.34
CA LEU A 4 0.11 -11.27 8.60
C LEU A 4 -1.30 -11.31 8.01
N TYR A 5 -2.17 -10.42 8.49
CA TYR A 5 -3.50 -10.24 7.92
C TYR A 5 -3.47 -9.04 6.98
N LYS A 6 -3.74 -9.30 5.70
CA LYS A 6 -3.97 -8.25 4.72
C LYS A 6 -5.45 -7.86 4.74
N ILE A 7 -5.74 -6.60 5.01
CA ILE A 7 -7.05 -5.99 4.95
C ILE A 7 -7.11 -5.07 3.73
N ASP A 8 -8.07 -5.34 2.85
CA ASP A 8 -8.47 -4.42 1.80
C ASP A 8 -9.50 -3.44 2.37
N LEU A 9 -9.11 -2.18 2.55
CA LEU A 9 -9.97 -1.16 3.14
C LEU A 9 -11.21 -0.86 2.27
N SER A 10 -11.13 -1.04 0.95
CA SER A 10 -12.26 -0.82 0.06
C SER A 10 -13.42 -1.78 0.34
N ALA A 11 -13.12 -2.98 0.84
CA ALA A 11 -14.10 -4.00 1.23
C ALA A 11 -14.66 -3.77 2.65
N VAL A 12 -13.97 -3.00 3.49
CA VAL A 12 -14.35 -2.73 4.88
C VAL A 12 -15.28 -1.52 4.99
N VAL A 13 -15.10 -0.54 4.10
CA VAL A 13 -15.90 0.69 4.05
C VAL A 13 -17.33 0.38 3.61
N SER A 14 -18.29 0.92 4.37
CA SER A 14 -19.72 0.75 4.11
C SER A 14 -20.39 2.09 3.88
N LYS A 15 -21.40 2.11 3.00
CA LYS A 15 -22.28 3.29 2.81
C LYS A 15 -23.25 3.49 3.98
N TYR A 16 -23.38 2.50 4.86
CA TYR A 16 -24.25 2.55 6.03
C TYR A 16 -23.49 3.13 7.23
N ILE A 17 -24.04 4.20 7.81
CA ILE A 17 -23.44 4.94 8.92
C ILE A 17 -23.13 3.97 10.09
N GLY A 18 -21.89 3.98 10.56
CA GLY A 18 -21.41 3.19 11.70
C GLY A 18 -21.03 1.73 11.39
N GLU A 19 -21.33 1.21 10.19
CA GLU A 19 -20.94 -0.15 9.84
C GLU A 19 -19.42 -0.26 9.59
N THR A 20 -18.79 0.76 9.00
CA THR A 20 -17.33 0.82 8.83
C THR A 20 -16.61 0.73 10.19
N GLU A 21 -17.07 1.49 11.19
CA GLU A 21 -16.50 1.49 12.55
C GLU A 21 -16.63 0.11 13.21
N LYS A 22 -17.80 -0.53 13.12
CA LYS A 22 -18.01 -1.90 13.64
C LYS A 22 -17.10 -2.92 12.96
N ASN A 23 -16.93 -2.82 11.64
CA ASN A 23 -16.07 -3.73 10.90
C ASN A 23 -14.60 -3.57 11.34
N LEU A 24 -14.13 -2.33 11.45
CA LEU A 24 -12.79 -2.03 11.95
C LEU A 24 -12.63 -2.52 13.39
N GLU A 25 -13.60 -2.26 14.27
CA GLU A 25 -13.56 -2.72 15.66
C GLU A 25 -13.37 -4.24 15.75
N ARG A 26 -14.15 -5.00 14.96
CA ARG A 26 -14.03 -6.46 14.89
C ARG A 26 -12.64 -6.91 14.44
N ILE A 27 -12.10 -6.31 13.38
CA ILE A 27 -10.75 -6.62 12.87
C ILE A 27 -9.71 -6.43 13.97
N PHE A 28 -9.73 -5.29 14.66
CA PHE A 28 -8.75 -5.01 15.73
C PHE A 28 -8.93 -5.93 16.95
N ASN A 29 -10.17 -6.24 17.34
CA ASN A 29 -10.42 -7.13 18.47
C ASN A 29 -9.96 -8.57 18.19
N GLU A 30 -10.19 -9.07 16.97
CA GLU A 30 -9.68 -10.38 16.52
C GLU A 30 -8.15 -10.38 16.47
N ALA A 31 -7.53 -9.31 15.96
CA ALA A 31 -6.08 -9.13 15.93
C ALA A 31 -5.44 -9.13 17.32
N GLN A 32 -6.07 -8.46 18.30
CA GLN A 32 -5.60 -8.40 19.69
C GLN A 32 -5.47 -9.80 20.30
N SER A 33 -6.42 -10.69 20.01
CA SER A 33 -6.40 -12.07 20.51
C SER A 33 -5.33 -12.97 19.86
N SER A 34 -4.88 -12.61 18.65
CA SER A 34 -3.95 -13.39 17.84
C SER A 34 -2.54 -12.80 17.75
N ASN A 35 -2.32 -11.60 18.32
CA ASN A 35 -1.07 -10.84 18.24
C ASN A 35 -0.56 -10.69 16.79
N ALA A 36 -1.49 -10.42 15.88
CA ALA A 36 -1.24 -10.46 14.46
C ALA A 36 -0.72 -9.13 13.90
N ILE A 37 0.00 -9.18 12.78
CA ILE A 37 0.38 -7.98 12.03
C ILE A 37 -0.77 -7.62 11.10
N LEU A 38 -1.25 -6.38 11.21
CA LEU A 38 -2.32 -5.87 10.35
C LEU A 38 -1.72 -5.05 9.22
N PHE A 39 -2.00 -5.44 7.98
CA PHE A 39 -1.60 -4.71 6.78
C PHE A 39 -2.83 -4.19 6.05
N PHE A 40 -3.07 -2.88 6.19
CA PHE A 40 -4.13 -2.16 5.50
C PHE A 40 -3.62 -1.67 4.14
N ASP A 41 -4.11 -2.27 3.07
CA ASP A 41 -3.77 -1.90 1.69
C ASP A 41 -4.83 -0.98 1.08
N GLU A 42 -4.46 -0.26 0.02
CA GLU A 42 -5.35 0.65 -0.73
C GLU A 42 -6.06 1.68 0.17
N ALA A 43 -5.34 2.23 1.14
CA ALA A 43 -5.96 3.15 2.09
C ALA A 43 -6.42 4.46 1.42
N ASP A 44 -5.97 4.77 0.20
CA ASP A 44 -6.56 5.85 -0.60
C ASP A 44 -8.08 5.72 -0.84
N SER A 45 -8.65 4.53 -0.69
CA SER A 45 -10.10 4.29 -0.69
C SER A 45 -10.84 5.05 0.43
N ILE A 46 -10.22 5.17 1.61
CA ILE A 46 -10.76 5.91 2.76
C ILE A 46 -10.24 7.36 2.81
N PHE A 47 -9.07 7.63 2.24
CA PHE A 47 -8.48 8.97 2.14
C PHE A 47 -8.90 9.74 0.88
N GLY A 48 -9.98 9.31 0.23
CA GLY A 48 -10.46 9.83 -1.06
C GLY A 48 -10.53 11.35 -1.13
N LYS A 49 -10.23 11.90 -2.33
CA LYS A 49 -10.00 13.33 -2.61
C LYS A 49 -10.97 14.25 -1.88
N ARG A 50 -10.39 15.23 -1.18
CA ARG A 50 -10.99 16.48 -0.69
C ARG A 50 -11.62 17.26 -1.85
N SER A 51 -12.73 16.81 -2.43
CA SER A 51 -13.61 17.73 -3.12
C SER A 51 -14.05 18.76 -2.11
N GLU A 52 -13.95 20.04 -2.48
CA GLU A 52 -14.37 21.18 -1.68
C GLU A 52 -15.66 20.85 -0.92
N VAL A 53 -15.59 20.97 0.41
CA VAL A 53 -16.68 20.71 1.34
C VAL A 53 -17.97 21.33 0.81
N LYS A 54 -18.82 20.50 0.22
CA LYS A 54 -20.18 20.88 -0.20
C LYS A 54 -21.24 20.02 0.45
N ASP A 55 -20.90 18.82 0.95
CA ASP A 55 -21.89 17.88 1.45
C ASP A 55 -21.54 17.21 2.78
N ALA A 56 -22.58 16.76 3.49
CA ALA A 56 -22.47 16.06 4.77
C ALA A 56 -21.62 14.77 4.69
N HIS A 57 -21.45 14.20 3.49
CA HIS A 57 -20.70 12.98 3.22
C HIS A 57 -19.19 13.13 3.49
N ASP A 58 -18.60 14.29 3.19
CA ASP A 58 -17.16 14.56 3.40
C ASP A 58 -16.77 14.60 4.89
N ARG A 59 -17.72 14.96 5.78
CA ARG A 59 -17.49 14.92 7.22
C ARG A 59 -17.42 13.49 7.76
N TYR A 60 -18.18 12.56 7.19
CA TYR A 60 -18.17 11.16 7.63
C TYR A 60 -16.90 10.43 7.24
N ALA A 61 -16.36 10.67 6.03
CA ALA A 61 -15.08 10.08 5.62
C ALA A 61 -13.91 10.46 6.56
N ASN A 62 -13.86 11.72 7.02
CA ASN A 62 -12.83 12.16 7.98
C ASN A 62 -12.96 11.48 9.35
N LEU A 63 -14.19 11.15 9.78
CA LEU A 63 -14.43 10.43 11.03
C LEU A 63 -13.93 8.99 10.94
N GLU A 64 -14.21 8.28 9.84
CA GLU A 64 -13.77 6.90 9.62
C GLU A 64 -12.24 6.78 9.58
N VAL A 65 -11.57 7.70 8.89
CA VAL A 65 -10.10 7.79 8.87
C VAL A 65 -9.54 8.05 10.26
N SER A 66 -10.11 9.02 10.99
CA SER A 66 -9.67 9.35 12.34
C SER A 66 -9.83 8.17 13.29
N TYR A 67 -10.93 7.42 13.14
CA TYR A 67 -11.20 6.22 13.90
C TYR A 67 -10.19 5.10 13.59
N LEU A 68 -9.91 4.83 12.30
CA LEU A 68 -8.89 3.85 11.91
C LEU A 68 -7.54 4.17 12.56
N LEU A 69 -7.08 5.42 12.44
CA LEU A 69 -5.78 5.82 12.99
C LEU A 69 -5.74 5.72 14.52
N GLN A 70 -6.82 6.08 15.21
CA GLN A 70 -6.92 5.90 16.66
C GLN A 70 -6.87 4.42 17.05
N ARG A 71 -7.50 3.53 16.28
CA ARG A 71 -7.44 2.09 16.53
C ARG A 71 -6.04 1.53 16.24
N MET A 72 -5.36 2.02 15.22
CA MET A 72 -3.95 1.68 14.96
C MET A 72 -3.04 2.13 16.11
N GLU A 73 -3.23 3.33 16.66
CA GLU A 73 -2.44 3.84 17.80
C GLU A 73 -2.67 3.04 19.09
N SER A 74 -3.89 2.55 19.31
CA SER A 74 -4.25 1.80 20.52
C SER A 74 -3.98 0.30 20.42
N TYR A 75 -3.64 -0.20 19.25
CA TYR A 75 -3.30 -1.59 19.05
C TYR A 75 -1.85 -1.85 19.47
N ASP A 76 -1.64 -2.77 20.41
CA ASP A 76 -0.30 -3.11 20.93
C ASP A 76 0.58 -3.88 19.91
N GLY A 77 0.00 -4.32 18.80
CA GLY A 77 0.69 -5.04 17.74
C GLY A 77 1.15 -4.14 16.59
N VAL A 78 1.68 -4.75 15.53
CA VAL A 78 2.18 -4.01 14.37
C VAL A 78 1.04 -3.74 13.39
N THR A 79 0.81 -2.47 13.07
CA THR A 79 -0.04 -2.07 11.94
C THR A 79 0.79 -1.41 10.84
N ILE A 80 0.54 -1.80 9.60
CA ILE A 80 1.15 -1.23 8.40
C ILE A 80 0.02 -0.69 7.52
N LEU A 81 0.19 0.51 6.99
CA LEU A 81 -0.74 1.13 6.07
C LEU A 81 -0.03 1.47 4.75
N ALA A 82 -0.60 1.02 3.63
CA ALA A 82 -0.13 1.34 2.29
C ALA A 82 -1.15 2.22 1.55
N THR A 83 -0.66 3.24 0.85
CA THR A 83 -1.48 4.13 0.03
C THR A 83 -0.69 4.71 -1.13
N ASN A 84 -1.37 4.93 -2.25
CA ASN A 84 -0.81 5.65 -3.40
C ASN A 84 -0.98 7.18 -3.29
N LEU A 85 -1.80 7.67 -2.35
CA LEU A 85 -2.17 9.09 -2.23
C LEU A 85 -1.62 9.73 -0.96
N ARG A 86 -0.29 9.70 -0.77
CA ARG A 86 0.36 10.36 0.39
C ARG A 86 -0.07 11.82 0.55
N ALA A 87 -0.24 12.55 -0.54
CA ALA A 87 -0.64 13.96 -0.50
C ALA A 87 -2.02 14.22 0.14
N ASN A 88 -2.88 13.20 0.23
CA ASN A 88 -4.19 13.31 0.88
C ASN A 88 -4.10 13.14 2.41
N LEU A 89 -3.01 12.56 2.91
CA LEU A 89 -2.70 12.51 4.34
C LEU A 89 -2.22 13.89 4.78
N ASP A 90 -3.02 14.61 5.57
CA ASP A 90 -2.53 15.84 6.17
C ASP A 90 -1.47 15.59 7.24
N GLU A 91 -0.84 16.70 7.62
CA GLU A 91 0.19 16.72 8.64
C GLU A 91 -0.31 16.19 10.00
N ALA A 92 -1.61 16.36 10.33
CA ALA A 92 -2.16 15.88 11.58
C ALA A 92 -2.21 14.34 11.62
N PHE A 93 -2.58 13.70 10.50
CA PHE A 93 -2.52 12.24 10.36
C PHE A 93 -1.10 11.72 10.33
N MET A 94 -0.19 12.38 9.62
CA MET A 94 1.21 11.96 9.55
C MET A 94 1.90 11.95 10.91
N ARG A 95 1.54 12.88 11.82
CA ARG A 95 2.08 12.94 13.19
C ARG A 95 1.70 11.74 14.07
N ARG A 96 0.64 11.00 13.69
CA ARG A 96 0.18 9.79 14.40
C ARG A 96 0.93 8.52 13.98
N LEU A 97 1.61 8.57 12.84
CA LEU A 97 2.37 7.43 12.33
C LEU A 97 3.79 7.46 12.92
N GLN A 98 4.21 6.35 13.52
CA GLN A 98 5.56 6.22 14.08
C GLN A 98 6.64 6.26 12.98
N PHE A 99 6.34 5.66 11.84
CA PHE A 99 7.23 5.61 10.68
C PHE A 99 6.45 5.92 9.41
N ALA A 100 7.07 6.67 8.52
CA ALA A 100 6.61 6.89 7.15
C ALA A 100 7.74 6.50 6.20
N VAL A 101 7.47 5.54 5.31
CA VAL A 101 8.43 5.05 4.33
C VAL A 101 7.95 5.45 2.95
N ASP A 102 8.74 6.26 2.27
CA ASP A 102 8.46 6.68 0.90
C ASP A 102 9.04 5.70 -0.11
N PHE A 103 8.23 5.33 -1.09
CA PHE A 103 8.63 4.53 -2.24
C PHE A 103 8.64 5.43 -3.50
N PRO A 104 9.75 6.16 -3.76
CA PRO A 104 9.86 6.98 -4.96
C PRO A 104 9.91 6.10 -6.21
N PHE A 105 9.71 6.73 -7.38
CA PHE A 105 9.94 6.06 -8.64
C PHE A 105 11.40 5.57 -8.70
N PRO A 106 11.66 4.31 -9.11
CA PRO A 106 13.00 3.72 -9.03
C PRO A 106 13.97 4.45 -9.96
N GLU A 107 15.17 4.76 -9.47
CA GLU A 107 16.26 5.28 -10.30
C GLU A 107 16.89 4.17 -11.14
N TRP A 108 17.79 4.51 -12.06
CA TRP A 108 18.33 3.52 -12.99
C TRP A 108 19.07 2.37 -12.28
N GLN A 109 19.76 2.64 -11.17
CA GLN A 109 20.39 1.59 -10.35
C GLN A 109 19.35 0.67 -9.72
N ASP A 110 18.22 1.23 -9.25
CA ASP A 110 17.12 0.46 -8.69
C ASP A 110 16.47 -0.42 -9.76
N ARG A 111 16.22 0.14 -10.95
CA ARG A 111 15.69 -0.62 -12.10
C ARG A 111 16.62 -1.75 -12.50
N LEU A 112 17.94 -1.54 -12.52
CA LEU A 112 18.91 -2.60 -12.79
C LEU A 112 18.82 -3.72 -11.76
N ARG A 113 18.75 -3.38 -10.46
CA ARG A 113 18.56 -4.37 -9.39
C ARG A 113 17.24 -5.12 -9.55
N ILE A 114 16.16 -4.44 -9.92
CA ILE A 114 14.86 -5.07 -10.18
C ILE A 114 14.96 -6.05 -11.36
N TRP A 115 15.58 -5.65 -12.48
CA TRP A 115 15.81 -6.53 -13.63
C TRP A 115 16.58 -7.79 -13.23
N GLN A 116 17.72 -7.64 -12.56
CA GLN A 116 18.55 -8.77 -12.14
C GLN A 116 17.86 -9.67 -11.10
N THR A 117 17.00 -9.09 -10.25
CA THR A 117 16.25 -9.86 -9.24
C THR A 117 15.11 -10.65 -9.88
N LEU A 118 14.38 -10.03 -10.81
CA LEU A 118 13.25 -10.66 -11.49
C LEU A 118 13.68 -11.56 -12.65
N PHE A 119 14.89 -11.37 -13.17
CA PHE A 119 15.51 -12.15 -14.23
C PHE A 119 16.88 -12.68 -13.77
N PRO A 120 16.93 -13.62 -12.81
CA PRO A 120 18.18 -14.15 -12.30
C PRO A 120 18.94 -14.94 -13.37
N PRO A 121 20.27 -15.11 -13.23
CA PRO A 121 21.09 -15.83 -14.21
C PRO A 121 20.66 -17.28 -14.50
N SER A 122 19.86 -17.89 -13.62
CA SER A 122 19.29 -19.22 -13.80
C SER A 122 18.19 -19.29 -14.85
N ILE A 123 17.61 -18.15 -15.25
CA ILE A 123 16.61 -18.11 -16.32
C ILE A 123 17.34 -18.11 -17.67
N PRO A 124 17.02 -19.04 -18.59
CA PRO A 124 17.60 -19.04 -19.92
C PRO A 124 17.35 -17.72 -20.64
N HIS A 125 18.42 -17.09 -21.13
CA HIS A 125 18.36 -15.90 -21.95
C HIS A 125 19.54 -15.83 -22.89
N ASP A 126 19.40 -15.02 -23.93
CA ASP A 126 20.51 -14.65 -24.80
C ASP A 126 21.55 -13.85 -24.00
N PRO A 127 22.84 -14.23 -24.03
CA PRO A 127 23.90 -13.50 -23.34
C PRO A 127 24.05 -12.05 -23.79
N ASP A 128 23.50 -11.67 -24.95
CA ASP A 128 23.56 -10.31 -25.49
C ASP A 128 22.51 -9.37 -24.86
N ILE A 129 21.65 -9.87 -23.96
CA ILE A 129 20.68 -9.02 -23.25
C ILE A 129 21.39 -8.11 -22.24
N ASP A 130 21.39 -6.81 -22.56
CA ASP A 130 21.94 -5.77 -21.71
C ASP A 130 20.85 -5.14 -20.80
N PHE A 131 20.73 -5.69 -19.58
CA PHE A 131 19.82 -5.14 -18.57
C PHE A 131 20.23 -3.75 -18.07
N GLU A 132 21.52 -3.37 -18.14
CA GLU A 132 21.99 -2.04 -17.75
C GLU A 132 21.53 -0.99 -18.76
N LEU A 133 21.61 -1.30 -20.06
CA LEU A 133 21.02 -0.49 -21.12
C LEU A 133 19.52 -0.29 -20.90
N PHE A 134 18.79 -1.36 -20.59
CA PHE A 134 17.34 -1.26 -20.34
C PHE A 134 17.04 -0.39 -19.12
N ALA A 135 17.77 -0.59 -18.03
CA ALA A 135 17.60 0.19 -16.81
C ALA A 135 17.89 1.68 -17.02
N LYS A 136 18.91 2.04 -17.82
CA LYS A 136 19.25 3.43 -18.14
C LYS A 136 18.29 4.07 -19.13
N ARG A 137 17.88 3.34 -20.17
CA ARG A 137 17.09 3.87 -21.28
C ARG A 137 15.60 4.02 -20.94
N PHE A 138 15.03 3.06 -20.21
CA PHE A 138 13.58 3.02 -19.97
C PHE A 138 13.24 3.36 -18.51
N LYS A 139 12.48 4.44 -18.33
CA LYS A 139 11.93 4.83 -17.02
C LYS A 139 10.67 4.01 -16.73
N LEU A 140 10.86 2.85 -16.11
CA LEU A 140 9.80 1.87 -15.83
C LEU A 140 9.65 1.65 -14.32
N ALA A 141 8.40 1.48 -13.86
CA ALA A 141 8.14 0.98 -12.51
C ALA A 141 8.42 -0.53 -12.44
N GLY A 142 8.67 -1.05 -11.24
CA GLY A 142 8.96 -2.47 -11.03
C GLY A 142 7.87 -3.41 -11.56
N GLY A 143 6.59 -3.03 -11.42
CA GLY A 143 5.47 -3.79 -11.99
C GLY A 143 5.52 -3.88 -13.51
N ASN A 144 5.92 -2.81 -14.21
CA ASN A 144 6.09 -2.84 -15.67
C ASN A 144 7.26 -3.74 -16.08
N ILE A 145 8.38 -3.69 -15.36
CA ILE A 145 9.54 -4.57 -15.60
C ILE A 145 9.10 -6.04 -15.50
N ARG A 146 8.40 -6.41 -14.44
CA ARG A 146 7.85 -7.76 -14.26
C ARG A 146 6.97 -8.17 -15.43
N ASN A 147 6.05 -7.30 -15.85
CA ASN A 147 5.13 -7.60 -16.95
C ASN A 147 5.88 -7.79 -18.28
N ILE A 148 6.92 -7.01 -18.56
CA ILE A 148 7.75 -7.18 -19.76
C ILE A 148 8.43 -8.55 -19.75
N ILE A 149 9.03 -8.95 -18.62
CA ILE A 149 9.68 -10.26 -18.48
C ILE A 149 8.69 -11.39 -18.75
N VAL A 150 7.53 -11.35 -18.10
CA VAL A 150 6.50 -12.37 -18.25
C VAL A 150 6.04 -12.42 -19.70
N SER A 151 5.71 -11.29 -20.32
CA SER A 151 5.27 -11.25 -21.72
C SER A 151 6.33 -11.76 -22.69
N ALA A 152 7.61 -11.45 -22.46
CA ALA A 152 8.70 -11.91 -23.31
C ALA A 152 8.92 -13.43 -23.22
N ALA A 153 8.62 -14.06 -22.09
CA ALA A 153 8.76 -15.50 -21.91
C ALA A 153 7.63 -16.32 -22.57
N TYR A 154 6.48 -15.70 -22.85
CA TYR A 154 5.31 -16.34 -23.48
C TYR A 154 5.18 -16.06 -24.99
N LEU A 155 6.06 -15.23 -25.55
CA LEU A 155 6.18 -14.98 -27.00
C LEU A 155 7.14 -15.97 -27.64
#